data_AF-A0A7S2C2A4-F1
#
_entry.id   AF-A0A7S2C2A4-F1
#
_cell.length_a   1.000
_cell.length_b   1.000
_cell.length_c   1.000
_cell.angle_alpha   90.00
_cell.angle_beta   90.00
_cell.angle_gamma   90.00
#
_symmetry.space_group_name_H-M   'P 1'
#
loop_
_entity.id
_entity.type
_entity.pdbx_description
1 polymer ?
#
loop_
_entity_poly.entity_id
_entity_poly.type
_entity_poly.pdbx_seq_one_letter_code
_entity_poly.pdbx_strand_id
1 'polypeptide(L)'
;PLSPTDSRACLVSCIRHGKAVAQRADGKRIVVVMGNTGAGKSAFIDFLHGCTFAYEAEDKMIVQATSPVSELMRIGHSNTSETFSPQVEDAVASLGAGFAFADCPGFLDNRGFEINVANAVNVRHTVAAAASAVVVVVVNYYSLR
;
A
#
# COMPACT_ATOMS: atom_id res chain seq x y z
N PRO A 1 -2.55 18.38 -18.92
CA PRO A 1 -1.08 18.33 -18.68
C PRO A 1 -0.64 19.51 -17.81
N LEU A 2 0.11 19.26 -16.74
CA LEU A 2 0.63 20.31 -15.86
C LEU A 2 1.74 21.10 -16.56
N SER A 3 1.95 22.37 -16.18
CA SER A 3 3.14 23.12 -16.58
C SER A 3 4.41 22.47 -15.96
N PRO A 4 5.61 22.68 -16.50
CA PRO A 4 6.84 22.15 -15.90
C PRO A 4 7.02 22.56 -14.43
N THR A 5 6.61 23.78 -14.07
CA THR A 5 6.68 24.29 -12.69
C THR A 5 5.68 23.56 -11.78
N ASP A 6 4.44 23.39 -12.24
CA ASP A 6 3.40 22.70 -11.47
C ASP A 6 3.69 21.21 -11.33
N SER A 7 4.23 20.59 -12.38
CA SER A 7 4.69 19.20 -12.38
C SER A 7 5.79 18.98 -11.33
N ARG A 8 6.80 19.86 -11.31
CA ARG A 8 7.85 19.84 -10.28
C ARG A 8 7.29 20.04 -8.87
N ALA A 9 6.38 20.99 -8.70
CA ALA A 9 5.76 21.27 -7.40
C ALA A 9 4.95 20.06 -6.89
N CYS A 10 4.16 19.43 -7.77
CA CYS A 10 3.41 18.21 -7.49
C CYS A 10 4.36 17.08 -7.06
N LEU A 11 5.38 16.77 -7.87
CA LEU A 11 6.39 15.75 -7.57
C LEU A 11 7.03 15.94 -6.20
N VAL A 12 7.55 17.14 -5.92
CA VAL A 12 8.24 17.44 -4.66
C VAL A 12 7.28 17.32 -3.47
N SER A 13 6.04 17.77 -3.63
CA SER A 13 5.02 17.65 -2.58
C SER A 13 4.71 16.18 -2.25
N CYS A 14 4.46 15.36 -3.27
CA CYS A 14 4.18 13.94 -3.10
C CYS A 14 5.37 13.16 -2.50
N ILE A 15 6.60 13.46 -2.91
CA ILE A 15 7.80 12.84 -2.34
C ILE A 15 7.98 13.25 -0.87
N ARG A 16 7.77 14.53 -0.55
CA ARG A 16 7.87 15.03 0.83
C ARG A 16 6.84 14.37 1.74
N HIS A 17 5.61 14.21 1.26
CA HIS A 17 4.55 13.53 2.00
C HIS A 17 4.93 12.07 2.28
N GLY A 18 5.36 11.31 1.26
CA GLY A 18 5.72 9.91 1.44
C GLY A 18 6.98 9.67 2.29
N LYS A 19 7.90 10.64 2.38
CA LYS A 19 9.08 10.54 3.26
C LYS A 19 8.70 10.38 4.74
N ALA A 20 7.66 11.08 5.21
CA ALA A 20 7.20 10.93 6.59
C ALA A 20 6.64 9.52 6.85
N VAL A 21 5.97 8.93 5.86
CA VAL A 21 5.44 7.57 5.98
C VAL A 21 6.55 6.53 5.90
N ALA A 22 7.57 6.74 5.07
CA ALA A 22 8.74 5.87 4.99
C ALA A 22 9.48 5.74 6.34
N GLN A 23 9.45 6.77 7.20
CA GLN A 23 10.04 6.69 8.55
C GLN A 23 9.34 5.64 9.44
N ARG A 24 8.09 5.27 9.16
CA ARG A 24 7.41 4.20 9.90
C ARG A 24 8.00 2.82 9.63
N ALA A 25 8.81 2.66 8.58
CA ALA A 25 9.55 1.45 8.29
C ALA A 25 10.93 1.39 8.98
N ASP A 26 11.41 2.50 9.55
CA ASP A 26 12.77 2.62 10.09
C ASP A 26 13.06 1.54 11.14
N GLY A 27 14.16 0.79 10.95
CA GLY A 27 14.58 -0.29 11.83
C GLY A 27 13.67 -1.54 11.85
N LYS A 28 12.60 -1.58 11.05
CA LYS A 28 11.64 -2.72 11.00
C LYS A 28 11.99 -3.70 9.89
N ARG A 29 11.55 -4.95 10.06
CA ARG A 29 11.51 -5.98 9.01
C ARG A 29 10.17 -5.86 8.30
N ILE A 30 10.16 -5.47 7.03
CA ILE A 30 8.91 -5.15 6.34
C ILE A 30 8.53 -6.20 5.30
N VAL A 31 7.24 -6.49 5.20
CA VAL A 31 6.64 -7.21 4.08
C VAL A 31 6.00 -6.18 3.15
N VAL A 32 6.60 -5.99 1.98
CA VAL A 32 6.20 -5.00 0.99
C VAL A 32 5.29 -5.65 -0.02
N VAL A 33 4.04 -5.22 -0.09
CA VAL A 33 3.05 -5.77 -1.00
C VAL A 33 2.85 -4.82 -2.18
N MET A 34 3.13 -5.32 -3.39
CA MET A 34 3.04 -4.58 -4.64
C MET A 34 2.16 -5.31 -5.65
N GLY A 35 1.74 -4.61 -6.71
CA GLY A 35 0.81 -5.15 -7.71
C GLY A 35 -0.05 -4.05 -8.32
N ASN A 36 -0.78 -4.35 -9.39
CA ASN A 36 -1.67 -3.38 -10.05
C ASN A 36 -2.75 -2.84 -9.09
N THR A 37 -3.34 -1.69 -9.43
CA THR A 37 -4.56 -1.21 -8.76
C THR A 37 -5.67 -2.25 -8.91
N GLY A 38 -6.43 -2.50 -7.84
CA GLY A 38 -7.47 -3.53 -7.82
C GLY A 38 -6.98 -4.97 -7.71
N ALA A 39 -5.67 -5.22 -7.56
CA ALA A 39 -5.14 -6.58 -7.40
C ALA A 39 -5.44 -7.23 -6.02
N GLY A 40 -6.03 -6.50 -5.08
CA GLY A 40 -6.37 -7.01 -3.74
C GLY A 40 -5.25 -6.94 -2.71
N LYS A 41 -4.28 -6.01 -2.86
CA LYS A 41 -3.11 -5.87 -1.96
C LYS A 41 -3.48 -5.62 -0.50
N SER A 42 -4.31 -4.62 -0.22
CA SER A 42 -4.74 -4.26 1.14
C SER A 42 -5.49 -5.41 1.80
N ALA A 43 -6.46 -6.01 1.08
CA ALA A 43 -7.15 -7.20 1.55
C ALA A 43 -6.23 -8.40 1.79
N PHE A 44 -5.20 -8.60 0.95
CA PHE A 44 -4.21 -9.64 1.16
C PHE A 44 -3.39 -9.40 2.44
N ILE A 45 -3.03 -8.14 2.73
CA ILE A 45 -2.36 -7.78 3.98
C ILE A 45 -3.26 -8.06 5.18
N ASP A 46 -4.52 -7.63 5.17
CA ASP A 46 -5.46 -7.87 6.27
C ASP A 46 -5.68 -9.38 6.49
N PHE A 47 -5.75 -10.15 5.40
CA PHE A 47 -5.81 -11.61 5.48
C PHE A 47 -4.58 -12.20 6.17
N LEU A 48 -3.37 -11.76 5.80
CA LEU A 48 -2.14 -12.18 6.49
C LEU A 48 -2.05 -11.67 7.93
N HIS A 49 -2.70 -10.54 8.23
CA HIS A 49 -2.79 -10.00 9.58
C HIS A 49 -3.73 -10.83 10.47
N GLY A 50 -4.60 -11.65 9.87
CA GLY A 50 -5.55 -12.51 10.57
C GLY A 50 -6.99 -11.98 10.56
N CYS A 51 -7.29 -10.97 9.75
CA CYS A 51 -8.66 -10.48 9.59
C CYS A 51 -9.55 -11.55 8.96
N THR A 52 -10.82 -11.59 9.39
CA THR A 52 -11.86 -12.37 8.72
C THR A 52 -12.74 -11.46 7.86
N PHE A 53 -13.26 -11.99 6.76
CA PHE A 53 -13.95 -11.21 5.73
C PHE A 53 -15.41 -11.61 5.57
N ALA A 54 -16.22 -10.66 5.14
CA ALA A 54 -17.58 -10.88 4.68
C ALA A 54 -17.83 -10.10 3.39
N TYR A 55 -18.85 -10.53 2.65
CA TYR A 55 -19.40 -9.75 1.56
C TYR A 55 -20.58 -8.92 2.09
N GLU A 56 -20.56 -7.63 1.81
CA GLU A 56 -21.72 -6.75 1.93
C GLU A 56 -22.51 -6.70 0.62
N ALA A 57 -23.55 -5.86 0.59
CA ALA A 57 -24.28 -5.56 -0.62
C ALA A 57 -23.33 -5.13 -1.77
N GLU A 58 -23.71 -5.49 -3.00
CA GLU A 58 -22.91 -5.22 -4.22
C GLU A 58 -21.56 -5.98 -4.26
N ASP A 59 -21.46 -7.15 -3.62
CA ASP A 59 -20.27 -8.02 -3.61
C ASP A 59 -18.99 -7.33 -3.10
N LYS A 60 -19.14 -6.33 -2.22
CA LYS A 60 -18.02 -5.64 -1.59
C LYS A 60 -17.47 -6.47 -0.45
N MET A 61 -16.22 -6.92 -0.60
CA MET A 61 -15.51 -7.64 0.47
C MET A 61 -14.99 -6.66 1.51
N ILE A 62 -15.38 -6.85 2.77
CA ILE A 62 -14.96 -6.03 3.92
C ILE A 62 -14.40 -6.90 5.04
N VAL A 63 -13.63 -6.31 5.96
CA VAL A 63 -13.26 -6.96 7.23
C VAL A 63 -14.50 -7.01 8.13
N GLN A 64 -14.81 -8.19 8.68
CA GLN A 64 -15.94 -8.38 9.58
C GLN A 64 -15.77 -7.60 10.88
N ALA A 65 -16.86 -7.03 11.40
CA ALA A 65 -16.87 -6.41 12.72
C ALA A 65 -16.51 -7.40 13.85
N THR A 66 -16.75 -8.70 13.64
CA THR A 66 -16.40 -9.79 14.56
C THR A 66 -15.01 -10.38 14.30
N SER A 67 -14.22 -9.76 13.41
CA SER A 67 -12.86 -10.20 13.13
C SER A 67 -12.01 -10.19 14.42
N PRO A 68 -11.15 -11.21 14.64
CA PRO A 68 -10.33 -11.30 15.86
C PRO A 68 -9.29 -10.18 15.96
N VAL A 69 -8.94 -9.57 14.83
CA VAL A 69 -8.07 -8.39 14.73
C VAL A 69 -8.75 -7.32 13.88
N SER A 70 -8.48 -6.05 14.20
CA SER A 70 -9.00 -4.91 13.44
C SER A 70 -8.37 -4.84 12.04
N GLU A 71 -9.10 -4.24 11.10
CA GLU A 71 -8.56 -3.87 9.78
C GLU A 71 -7.27 -3.06 9.96
N LEU A 72 -6.21 -3.49 9.28
CA LEU A 72 -4.89 -2.85 9.33
C LEU A 72 -4.72 -1.90 8.14
N MET A 73 -5.13 -2.35 6.96
CA MET A 73 -5.09 -1.59 5.73
C MET A 73 -6.51 -1.33 5.25
N ARG A 74 -6.86 -0.07 4.95
CA ARG A 74 -8.20 0.22 4.45
C ARG A 74 -8.40 -0.41 3.07
N ILE A 75 -9.43 -1.24 2.93
CA ILE A 75 -9.77 -1.85 1.63
C ILE A 75 -10.49 -0.81 0.76
N GLY A 76 -9.86 -0.44 -0.36
CA GLY A 76 -10.50 0.40 -1.37
C GLY A 76 -11.53 -0.40 -2.19
N HIS A 77 -12.74 0.11 -2.32
CA HIS A 77 -13.81 -0.47 -3.16
C HIS A 77 -13.97 0.24 -4.51
N SER A 78 -13.02 1.12 -4.84
CA SER A 78 -12.98 1.84 -6.11
C SER A 78 -11.82 1.34 -6.98
N ASN A 79 -11.94 1.47 -8.30
CA ASN A 79 -10.83 1.22 -9.24
C ASN A 79 -9.80 2.37 -9.28
N THR A 80 -9.91 3.34 -8.36
CA THR A 80 -8.96 4.45 -8.21
C THR A 80 -8.07 4.21 -7.00
N SER A 81 -6.76 4.44 -7.14
CA SER A 81 -5.86 4.27 -6.01
C SER A 81 -6.13 5.34 -4.95
N GLU A 82 -6.47 4.93 -3.73
CA GLU A 82 -6.62 5.82 -2.58
C GLU A 82 -5.27 6.10 -1.89
N THR A 83 -4.26 5.27 -2.16
CA THR A 83 -2.95 5.28 -1.51
C THR A 83 -1.97 6.21 -2.24
N PHE A 84 -1.83 7.47 -1.80
CA PHE A 84 -0.90 8.47 -2.39
C PHE A 84 0.58 8.28 -1.98
N SER A 85 0.85 7.33 -1.09
CA SER A 85 2.17 6.92 -0.63
C SER A 85 2.04 5.57 0.07
N PRO A 86 3.09 4.72 0.11
CA PRO A 86 3.02 3.45 0.83
C PRO A 86 2.47 3.65 2.25
N GLN A 87 1.49 2.85 2.65
CA GLN A 87 1.02 2.81 4.04
C GLN A 87 1.83 1.74 4.78
N VAL A 88 2.43 2.10 5.91
CA VAL A 88 3.24 1.18 6.71
C VAL A 88 2.62 1.04 8.09
N GLU A 89 2.21 -0.18 8.43
CA GLU A 89 1.53 -0.49 9.69
C GLU A 89 2.23 -1.63 10.42
N ASP A 90 2.26 -1.52 11.76
CA ASP A 90 2.91 -2.49 12.62
C ASP A 90 2.17 -3.83 12.59
N ALA A 91 2.93 -4.91 12.37
CA ALA A 91 2.40 -6.27 12.24
C ALA A 91 2.62 -7.09 13.52
N VAL A 92 2.66 -6.43 14.68
CA VAL A 92 3.04 -7.08 15.96
C VAL A 92 2.09 -8.23 16.30
N ALA A 93 0.79 -8.07 16.05
CA ALA A 93 -0.21 -9.10 16.34
C ALA A 93 -0.09 -10.35 15.46
N SER A 94 0.44 -10.23 14.24
CA SER A 94 0.45 -11.32 13.26
C SER A 94 1.85 -11.90 12.99
N LEU A 95 2.89 -11.07 13.00
CA LEU A 95 4.27 -11.45 12.68
C LEU A 95 5.24 -11.27 13.87
N GLY A 96 4.80 -10.61 14.94
CA GLY A 96 5.60 -10.35 16.13
C GLY A 96 6.37 -9.02 16.10
N ALA A 97 7.12 -8.76 17.17
CA ALA A 97 7.78 -7.47 17.38
C ALA A 97 8.81 -7.13 16.29
N GLY A 98 8.82 -5.87 15.88
CA GLY A 98 9.73 -5.35 14.85
C GLY A 98 9.37 -5.72 13.42
N PHE A 99 8.18 -6.29 13.17
CA PHE A 99 7.64 -6.49 11.82
C PHE A 99 6.58 -5.45 11.46
N ALA A 100 6.49 -5.11 10.18
CA ALA A 100 5.44 -4.26 9.64
C ALA A 100 5.03 -4.71 8.23
N PHE A 101 3.80 -4.40 7.85
CA PHE A 101 3.33 -4.50 6.47
C PHE A 101 3.45 -3.14 5.78
N ALA A 102 3.81 -3.15 4.50
CA ALA A 102 3.82 -1.97 3.66
C ALA A 102 2.91 -2.19 2.45
N ASP A 103 1.72 -1.56 2.46
CA ASP A 103 0.82 -1.54 1.31
C ASP A 103 1.24 -0.44 0.34
N CYS A 104 1.69 -0.83 -0.84
CA CYS A 104 2.20 0.13 -1.83
C CYS A 104 1.09 0.57 -2.78
N PRO A 105 1.19 1.81 -3.33
CA PRO A 105 0.34 2.23 -4.44
C PRO A 105 0.40 1.22 -5.59
N GLY A 106 -0.70 1.09 -6.34
CA GLY A 106 -0.76 0.17 -7.47
C GLY A 106 0.24 0.53 -8.56
N PHE A 107 0.79 -0.47 -9.25
CA PHE A 107 1.49 -0.22 -10.51
C PHE A 107 0.52 0.39 -11.54
N LEU A 108 1.05 1.26 -12.43
CA LEU A 108 0.28 1.96 -13.46
C LEU A 108 -0.87 2.78 -12.88
N ASP A 109 -0.55 3.58 -11.86
CA ASP A 109 -1.50 4.47 -11.23
C ASP A 109 -2.09 5.44 -12.26
N ASN A 110 -3.42 5.59 -12.26
CA ASN A 110 -4.15 6.40 -13.23
C ASN A 110 -4.19 7.89 -12.88
N ARG A 111 -3.55 8.31 -11.78
CA ARG A 111 -3.55 9.70 -11.30
C ARG A 111 -2.52 10.61 -12.00
N GLY A 112 -1.69 10.07 -12.88
CA GLY A 112 -0.78 10.86 -13.73
C GLY A 112 0.70 10.48 -13.58
N PHE A 113 1.53 11.01 -14.47
CA PHE A 113 2.96 10.69 -14.54
C PHE A 113 3.71 11.12 -13.27
N GLU A 114 3.42 12.32 -12.78
CA GLU A 114 4.05 12.89 -11.59
C GLU A 114 3.82 12.02 -10.35
N ILE A 115 2.58 11.59 -10.15
CA ILE A 115 2.21 10.73 -9.02
C ILE A 115 2.88 9.36 -9.14
N ASN A 116 2.95 8.79 -10.34
CA ASN A 116 3.66 7.52 -10.57
C ASN A 116 5.14 7.61 -10.19
N VAL A 117 5.84 8.67 -10.61
CA VAL A 117 7.24 8.88 -10.27
C VAL A 117 7.40 9.10 -8.76
N ALA A 118 6.56 9.92 -8.15
CA ALA A 118 6.60 10.16 -6.70
C ALA A 118 6.34 8.87 -5.90
N ASN A 119 5.37 8.05 -6.32
CA ASN A 119 5.06 6.75 -5.71
C ASN A 119 6.27 5.81 -5.78
N ALA A 120 6.94 5.71 -6.93
CA ALA A 120 8.14 4.90 -7.08
C ALA A 120 9.27 5.35 -6.15
N VAL A 121 9.50 6.67 -6.04
CA VAL A 121 10.47 7.24 -5.10
C VAL A 121 10.10 6.93 -3.65
N ASN A 122 8.81 7.05 -3.30
CA ASN A 122 8.31 6.79 -1.95
C ASN A 122 8.42 5.29 -1.58
N VAL A 123 8.08 4.38 -2.49
CA VAL A 123 8.31 2.93 -2.29
C VAL A 123 9.80 2.67 -2.04
N ARG A 124 10.69 3.24 -2.85
CA ARG A 124 12.14 3.12 -2.65
C ARG A 124 12.56 3.65 -1.28
N HIS A 125 12.07 4.82 -0.85
CA HIS A 125 12.40 5.37 0.46
C HIS A 125 11.94 4.45 1.60
N THR A 126 10.72 3.91 1.51
CA THR A 126 10.18 2.97 2.51
C THR A 126 11.04 1.71 2.60
N VAL A 127 11.38 1.10 1.46
CA VAL A 127 12.23 -0.10 1.42
C VAL A 127 13.63 0.19 1.96
N ALA A 128 14.22 1.34 1.61
CA ALA A 128 15.57 1.71 2.03
C ALA A 128 15.67 2.09 3.52
N ALA A 129 14.57 2.53 4.15
CA ALA A 129 14.53 2.83 5.58
C ALA A 129 14.43 1.56 6.44
N ALA A 130 13.89 0.47 5.91
CA ALA A 130 13.73 -0.77 6.65
C ALA A 130 15.05 -1.48 6.94
N ALA A 131 15.08 -2.24 8.04
CA ALA A 131 16.21 -3.11 8.37
C ALA A 131 16.32 -4.29 7.39
N SER A 132 15.18 -4.81 6.92
CA SER A 132 15.10 -5.75 5.81
C SER A 132 13.72 -5.70 5.16
N ALA A 133 13.63 -6.14 3.90
CA ALA A 133 12.39 -6.17 3.15
C ALA A 133 12.19 -7.52 2.44
N VAL A 134 10.98 -8.06 2.56
CA VAL A 134 10.47 -9.16 1.73
C VAL A 134 9.43 -8.57 0.80
N VAL A 135 9.62 -8.75 -0.51
CA VAL A 135 8.70 -8.23 -1.52
C VAL A 135 7.72 -9.32 -1.95
N VAL A 136 6.43 -9.02 -1.86
CA VAL A 136 5.33 -9.86 -2.35
C VAL A 136 4.63 -9.13 -3.48
N VAL A 137 4.53 -9.78 -4.65
CA VAL A 137 3.82 -9.23 -5.80
C VAL A 137 2.48 -9.95 -5.95
N VAL A 138 1.39 -9.22 -5.78
CA VAL A 138 0.04 -9.70 -5.98
C VAL A 138 -0.37 -9.42 -7.42
N VAL A 139 -0.62 -10.49 -8.18
CA VAL A 139 -1.03 -10.40 -9.58
C VAL A 139 -2.48 -10.86 -9.70
N ASN A 140 -3.33 -10.00 -10.26
CA ASN A 140 -4.70 -10.37 -10.57
C ASN A 140 -4.70 -11.42 -11.69
N TYR A 141 -5.54 -12.46 -11.56
CA TYR A 141 -5.76 -13.47 -12.59
C TYR A 141 -6.00 -12.87 -13.98
N TYR A 142 -6.80 -11.80 -14.07
CA TYR A 142 -7.09 -11.14 -15.34
C TYR A 142 -5.88 -10.43 -15.96
N SER A 143 -4.83 -10.15 -15.18
CA SER A 143 -3.58 -9.58 -15.69
C SER A 143 -2.62 -10.62 -16.27
N LEU A 144 -2.90 -11.92 -16.08
CA LEU A 144 -2.10 -13.04 -16.60
C LEU A 144 -2.69 -13.66 -17.87
N ARG A 145 -3.87 -13.21 -18.31
CA ARG A 145 -4.55 -13.69 -19.51
C ARG A 145 -4.26 -12.83 -20.72
#